data_AF-A0A946HR97-F1
#
_entry.id   AF-A0A946HR97-F1
#
_cell.length_a   1.000
_cell.length_b   1.000
_cell.length_c   1.000
_cell.angle_alpha   90.00
_cell.angle_beta   90.00
_cell.angle_gamma   90.00
#
_symmetry.space_group_name_H-M   'P 1'
#
loop_
_entity.id
_entity.type
_entity.pdbx_description
1 polymer ?
#
loop_
_entity_poly.entity_id
_entity_poly.type
_entity_poly.pdbx_seq_one_letter_code
_entity_poly.pdbx_strand_id
1 'polypeptide(L)' 'MKTKITELFNIEHPIIQGGMHYVGFAELAAAVSEAGGLGIITGLTQKTPELLAQEIAKARALTNKPIGVNL' A
#
# COMPACT_ATOMS: atom_id res chain seq x y z
N MET A 1 3.75 15.36 -11.73
CA MET A 1 4.10 14.86 -13.08
C MET A 1 3.03 13.88 -13.50
N LYS A 2 2.41 14.01 -14.68
CA LYS A 2 1.42 13.04 -15.15
C LYS A 2 2.08 11.95 -16.00
N THR A 3 1.83 10.70 -15.67
CA THR A 3 2.28 9.52 -16.41
C THR A 3 1.15 8.49 -16.47
N LYS A 4 1.31 7.46 -17.32
CA LYS A 4 0.36 6.34 -17.36
C LYS A 4 0.13 5.69 -15.99
N ILE A 5 1.15 5.68 -15.11
CA ILE A 5 1.05 5.10 -13.77
C ILE A 5 0.22 5.97 -12.83
N THR A 6 0.46 7.28 -12.81
CA THR A 6 -0.32 8.21 -11.97
C THR A 6 -1.80 8.21 -12.36
N GLU A 7 -2.09 8.09 -13.67
CA GLU A 7 -3.46 8.06 -14.19
C GLU A 7 -4.15 6.72 -13.92
N LEU A 8 -3.45 5.59 -14.12
CA LEU A 8 -4.01 4.26 -13.91
C LEU A 8 -4.38 4.01 -12.44
N PHE A 9 -3.53 4.41 -11.50
CA PHE A 9 -3.71 4.13 -10.08
C PHE A 9 -4.27 5.30 -9.27
N ASN A 10 -4.50 6.46 -9.91
CA ASN A 10 -4.97 7.68 -9.26
C ASN A 10 -4.07 8.12 -8.09
N ILE A 11 -2.77 8.27 -8.36
CA ILE A 11 -1.73 8.71 -7.41
C ILE A 11 -1.02 9.97 -7.91
N GLU A 12 -0.42 10.76 -7.02
CA GLU A 12 0.20 12.06 -7.35
C GLU A 12 1.60 11.90 -7.94
N HIS A 13 2.35 10.93 -7.44
CA HIS A 13 3.73 10.67 -7.81
C HIS A 13 3.82 9.30 -8.47
N PRO A 14 4.56 9.13 -9.57
CA PRO A 14 4.79 7.83 -10.20
C PRO A 14 5.84 7.04 -9.42
N ILE A 15 5.63 6.91 -8.11
CA ILE A 15 6.50 6.22 -7.15
C ILE A 15 5.64 5.15 -6.49
N ILE A 16 6.13 3.92 -6.56
CA ILE A 16 5.49 2.76 -5.96
C ILE A 16 6.43 2.22 -4.90
N GLN A 17 5.95 2.07 -3.68
CA GLN A 17 6.68 1.31 -2.67
C GLN A 17 6.49 -0.18 -2.96
N GLY A 18 7.55 -0.87 -3.38
CA GLY A 18 7.49 -2.31 -3.67
C GLY A 18 7.26 -3.17 -2.43
N GLY A 19 6.90 -4.44 -2.61
CA GLY A 19 6.75 -5.38 -1.49
C GLY A 19 8.05 -5.53 -0.69
N MET A 20 7.96 -5.40 0.64
CA MET A 20 9.10 -5.49 1.56
C MET A 20 8.73 -6.42 2.72
N HIS A 21 9.24 -7.64 2.68
CA HIS A 21 9.00 -8.63 3.73
C HIS A 21 9.42 -8.06 5.10
N TYR A 22 8.57 -8.23 6.11
CA TYR A 22 8.76 -7.73 7.49
C TYR A 22 8.76 -6.21 7.67
N VAL A 23 8.47 -5.42 6.64
CA VAL A 23 8.42 -3.95 6.74
C VAL A 23 7.16 -3.37 6.07
N GLY A 24 6.62 -4.04 5.05
CA GLY A 24 5.42 -3.66 4.32
C GLY A 24 4.12 -3.87 5.11
N PHE A 25 4.01 -3.25 6.28
CA PHE A 25 2.81 -3.20 7.12
C PHE A 25 1.89 -2.03 6.75
N ALA A 26 0.72 -2.00 7.38
CA ALA A 26 -0.29 -0.97 7.17
C ALA A 26 0.25 0.46 7.32
N GLU A 27 1.09 0.71 8.32
CA GLU A 27 1.65 2.04 8.60
C GLU A 27 2.53 2.54 7.45
N LEU A 28 3.39 1.68 6.91
CA LEU A 28 4.27 2.05 5.80
C LEU A 28 3.48 2.27 4.52
N ALA A 29 2.56 1.36 4.20
CA ALA A 29 1.71 1.49 3.02
C ALA A 29 0.87 2.78 3.11
N ALA A 30 0.24 3.04 4.25
CA ALA A 30 -0.55 4.25 4.45
C ALA A 30 0.29 5.53 4.35
N ALA A 31 1.49 5.55 4.95
CA ALA A 31 2.37 6.71 4.89
C ALA A 31 2.81 7.02 3.44
N VAL A 32 3.15 6.00 2.64
CA VAL A 32 3.51 6.19 1.23
C VAL A 32 2.33 6.71 0.42
N SER A 33 1.13 6.14 0.63
CA SER A 33 -0.08 6.61 -0.05
C SER A 33 -0.43 8.04 0.33
N GLU A 34 -0.32 8.41 1.61
CA GLU A 34 -0.51 9.79 2.07
C GLU A 34 0.52 10.76 1.49
N ALA A 35 1.76 10.32 1.28
CA ALA A 35 2.79 11.08 0.58
C ALA A 35 2.58 11.17 -0.95
N GLY A 36 1.50 10.61 -1.49
CA GLY A 36 1.14 10.73 -2.91
C GLY A 36 1.66 9.61 -3.82
N GLY A 37 2.34 8.60 -3.27
CA GLY A 37 2.74 7.39 -4.00
C GLY A 37 1.69 6.27 -3.92
N LEU A 38 2.05 5.07 -4.37
CA LEU A 38 1.27 3.85 -4.14
C LEU A 38 1.94 3.01 -3.05
N GLY A 39 1.37 3.00 -1.86
CA GLY A 39 1.79 2.13 -0.76
C GLY A 39 1.29 0.69 -0.93
N ILE A 40 2.09 -0.28 -0.50
CA ILE A 40 1.83 -1.71 -0.68
C ILE A 40 2.06 -2.48 0.62
N ILE A 41 1.03 -3.21 1.05
CA ILE A 41 1.14 -4.23 2.11
C ILE A 41 1.77 -5.49 1.52
N THR A 42 2.74 -6.10 2.22
CA THR A 42 3.29 -7.40 1.81
C THR A 42 2.47 -8.52 2.44
N GLY A 43 1.70 -9.22 1.61
CA GLY A 43 0.79 -10.28 2.04
C GLY A 43 1.48 -11.38 2.82
N LEU A 44 2.64 -11.85 2.33
CA LEU A 44 3.41 -12.92 2.97
C LEU A 44 4.16 -12.51 4.25
N THR A 45 4.08 -11.23 4.67
CA THR A 45 4.50 -10.84 6.03
C THR A 45 3.45 -11.29 7.06
N GLN A 46 2.19 -11.44 6.64
CA GLN A 46 1.12 -11.94 7.48
C GLN A 46 1.09 -13.46 7.43
N LYS A 47 0.93 -14.10 8.60
CA LYS A 47 1.03 -15.56 8.73
C LYS A 47 -0.20 -16.30 8.19
N THR A 48 -1.35 -15.63 8.12
CA THR A 48 -2.61 -16.20 7.65
C THR A 48 -3.40 -15.20 6.81
N PRO A 49 -4.34 -15.67 5.95
CA PRO A 49 -5.23 -14.79 5.20
C PRO A 49 -6.07 -13.86 6.07
N GLU A 50 -6.48 -14.30 7.27
CA GLU A 50 -7.26 -13.49 8.22
C GLU A 50 -6.44 -12.34 8.76
N LEU A 51 -5.15 -12.57 9.06
CA LEU A 51 -4.22 -11.52 9.47
C LEU A 51 -3.97 -10.54 8.33
N LEU A 52 -3.89 -11.00 7.08
CA LEU A 52 -3.83 -10.12 5.92
C LEU A 52 -5.09 -9.24 5.80
N ALA A 53 -6.28 -9.80 5.98
CA ALA A 53 -7.52 -9.03 5.94
C ALA A 53 -7.56 -7.95 7.05
N GLN A 54 -7.10 -8.29 8.26
CA GLN A 54 -6.97 -7.33 9.37
C GLN A 54 -5.96 -6.23 9.06
N GLU A 55 -4.81 -6.58 8.45
CA GLU A 55 -3.78 -5.61 8.07
C GLU A 55 -4.29 -4.63 6.99
N ILE A 56 -5.05 -5.12 6.01
CA ILE A 56 -5.71 -4.29 5.00
C ILE A 56 -6.73 -3.35 5.66
N ALA A 57 -7.55 -3.86 6.58
CA ALA A 57 -8.52 -3.04 7.31
C ALA A 57 -7.83 -1.94 8.13
N LYS A 58 -6.69 -2.26 8.77
CA LYS A 58 -5.86 -1.30 9.50
C LYS A 58 -5.34 -0.20 8.57
N ALA A 59 -4.80 -0.54 7.39
CA ALA A 59 -4.34 0.47 6.44
C ALA A 59 -5.48 1.37 5.94
N ARG A 60 -6.68 0.82 5.74
CA ARG A 60 -7.88 1.59 5.39
C ARG A 60 -8.36 2.52 6.49
N ALA A 61 -8.11 2.20 7.76
CA ALA A 61 -8.36 3.11 8.87
C ALA A 61 -7.36 4.28 8.91
N LEU A 62 -6.16 4.11 8.34
CA LEU A 62 -5.10 5.12 8.32
C LEU A 62 -5.14 6.03 7.09
N THR A 63 -5.64 5.55 5.95
CA THR A 63 -5.71 6.32 4.70
C THR A 63 -6.92 5.97 3.85
N ASN A 64 -7.51 7.00 3.22
CA ASN A 64 -8.53 6.86 2.18
C ASN A 64 -7.94 6.77 0.77
N LYS A 65 -6.62 6.92 0.61
CA LYS A 65 -5.92 6.89 -0.68
C LYS A 65 -5.71 5.45 -1.18
N PRO A 66 -5.42 5.25 -2.48
CA PRO A 66 -5.15 3.91 -3.01
C PRO A 66 -4.00 3.21 -2.29
N ILE A 67 -4.15 1.91 -2.01
CA ILE A 67 -3.11 1.01 -1.52
C ILE A 67 -3.14 -0.28 -2.34
N GLY A 68 -2.02 -0.96 -2.45
CA GLY A 68 -1.89 -2.28 -3.07
C GLY A 68 -1.55 -3.38 -2.05
N VAL A 69 -1.58 -4.63 -2.52
CA VAL A 69 -1.08 -5.79 -1.79
C VAL A 69 -0.13 -6.57 -2.72
N ASN A 70 1.06 -6.87 -2.22
CA ASN A 70 2.02 -7.77 -2.88
C ASN A 70 1.80 -9.20 -2.38
N LEU A 71 1.66 -10.14 -3.31
CA LEU A 71 1.50 -11.57 -3.07
C LEU A 71 2.73 -12.33 -3.55
#